data_AF-A0A5C4UY81-F1
#
_entry.id   AF-A0A5C4UY81-F1
#
_cell.length_a   1.000
_cell.length_b   1.000
_cell.length_c   1.000
_cell.angle_alpha   90.00
_cell.angle_beta   90.00
_cell.angle_gamma   90.00
#
_symmetry.space_group_name_H-M   'P 1'
#
loop_
_entity.id
_entity.type
_entity.pdbx_description
1 polymer ?
#
loop_
_entity_poly.entity_id
_entity_poly.type
_entity_poly.pdbx_seq_one_letter_code
_entity_poly.pdbx_strand_id
1 'polypeptide(L)'
;MFRVTIRGRFKGLDADGRAAVLAAGGAAYTEAGTFTHDEGVTVFTFRCQVPAGPDDGEDEAALGAMAALEAYGQPYDVLRLAVTDMRDIKVRRRR
;
A
#
# COMPACT_ATOMS: atom_id res chain seq x y z
N MET A 1 13.61 4.47 4.72
CA MET A 1 12.39 4.63 3.91
C MET A 1 11.82 3.26 3.66
N PHE A 2 10.55 3.08 3.93
CA PHE A 2 9.86 1.81 3.78
C PHE A 2 9.04 1.81 2.50
N ARG A 3 9.02 0.68 1.80
CA ARG A 3 8.10 0.43 0.70
C ARG A 3 7.08 -0.58 1.17
N VAL A 4 5.83 -0.16 1.25
CA VAL A 4 4.72 -1.03 1.60
C VAL A 4 3.91 -1.33 0.35
N THR A 5 3.69 -2.62 0.14
CA THR A 5 2.84 -3.13 -0.93
C THR A 5 1.71 -3.90 -0.30
N ILE A 6 0.49 -3.39 -0.43
CA ILE A 6 -0.73 -4.05 0.05
C ILE A 6 -1.45 -4.60 -1.17
N ARG A 7 -1.57 -5.92 -1.25
CA ARG A 7 -2.37 -6.59 -2.27
C ARG A 7 -3.68 -7.01 -1.66
N GLY A 8 -4.77 -6.55 -2.25
CA GLY A 8 -6.12 -6.87 -1.83
C GLY A 8 -7.02 -7.12 -3.01
N ARG A 9 -8.26 -7.48 -2.70
CA ARG A 9 -9.35 -7.48 -3.67
C ARG A 9 -10.42 -6.50 -3.22
N PHE A 10 -11.07 -5.84 -4.15
CA PHE A 10 -12.19 -4.97 -3.81
C PHE A 10 -13.43 -5.80 -3.53
N LYS A 11 -14.16 -5.45 -2.48
CA LYS A 11 -15.39 -6.16 -2.09
C LYS A 11 -16.58 -5.23 -2.30
N GLY A 12 -17.21 -5.33 -3.47
CA GLY A 12 -18.36 -4.49 -3.81
C GLY A 12 -17.94 -3.04 -4.06
N LEU A 13 -16.98 -2.83 -4.95
CA LEU A 13 -16.56 -1.49 -5.32
C LEU A 13 -17.69 -0.78 -6.09
N ASP A 14 -18.15 0.36 -5.56
CA ASP A 14 -19.11 1.22 -6.24
C ASP A 14 -18.41 2.07 -7.34
N ALA A 15 -19.18 2.78 -8.16
CA ALA A 15 -18.65 3.61 -9.24
C ALA A 15 -17.72 4.72 -8.71
N ASP A 16 -18.06 5.34 -7.57
CA ASP A 16 -17.22 6.33 -6.88
C ASP A 16 -15.88 5.75 -6.41
N GLY A 17 -15.91 4.53 -5.87
CA GLY A 17 -14.70 3.81 -5.48
C GLY A 17 -13.78 3.52 -6.67
N ARG A 18 -14.39 3.16 -7.79
CA ARG A 18 -13.68 2.93 -9.06
C ARG A 18 -13.01 4.22 -9.54
N ALA A 19 -13.71 5.36 -9.46
CA ALA A 19 -13.18 6.66 -9.84
C ALA A 19 -12.02 7.10 -8.92
N ALA A 20 -12.13 6.90 -7.60
CA ALA A 20 -11.07 7.22 -6.66
C ALA A 20 -9.81 6.38 -6.90
N VAL A 21 -9.98 5.09 -7.17
CA VAL A 21 -8.88 4.16 -7.50
C VAL A 21 -8.26 4.49 -8.85
N LEU A 22 -9.06 4.85 -9.85
CA LEU A 22 -8.56 5.32 -11.15
C LEU A 22 -7.80 6.64 -11.03
N ALA A 23 -8.29 7.58 -10.22
CA ALA A 23 -7.64 8.87 -9.98
C ALA A 23 -6.32 8.70 -9.24
N ALA A 24 -6.26 7.75 -8.30
CA ALA A 24 -5.02 7.31 -7.64
C ALA A 24 -4.27 6.23 -8.43
N GLY A 25 -4.64 6.02 -9.70
CA GLY A 25 -4.07 5.04 -10.59
C GLY A 25 -2.61 5.34 -10.88
N GLY A 26 -1.72 4.43 -10.50
CA GLY A 26 -0.28 4.62 -10.70
C GLY A 26 0.55 3.40 -10.36
N ALA A 27 1.74 3.33 -10.97
CA ALA A 27 2.74 2.30 -10.65
C ALA A 27 3.88 2.83 -9.75
N ALA A 28 3.83 4.11 -9.36
CA ALA A 28 4.87 4.77 -8.59
C ALA A 28 4.64 4.62 -7.08
N TYR A 29 5.69 4.37 -6.31
CA TYR A 29 5.61 4.48 -4.86
C TYR A 29 5.53 5.96 -4.49
N THR A 30 4.43 6.38 -3.89
CA THR A 30 4.23 7.76 -3.38
C THR A 30 3.89 7.73 -1.90
N GLU A 31 4.08 8.85 -1.19
CA GLU A 31 3.73 8.97 0.24
C GLU A 31 2.23 8.82 0.50
N ALA A 32 1.40 9.28 -0.44
CA ALA A 32 -0.04 9.07 -0.40
C ALA A 32 -0.46 7.64 -0.80
N GLY A 33 0.46 6.88 -1.40
CA GLY A 33 0.25 5.59 -2.03
C GLY A 33 -0.51 5.65 -3.36
N THR A 34 -0.18 4.76 -4.28
CA THR A 34 -0.88 4.58 -5.55
C THR A 34 -1.55 3.23 -5.63
N PHE A 35 -2.64 3.15 -6.38
CA PHE A 35 -3.30 1.89 -6.68
C PHE A 35 -2.97 1.45 -8.09
N THR A 36 -2.63 0.17 -8.21
CA THR A 36 -2.63 -0.54 -9.48
C THR A 36 -3.76 -1.56 -9.42
N HIS A 37 -4.66 -1.55 -10.40
CA HIS A 37 -5.77 -2.51 -10.49
C HIS A 37 -5.59 -3.43 -11.70
N ASP A 38 -6.20 -4.60 -11.63
CA ASP A 38 -6.34 -5.47 -12.80
C ASP A 38 -7.40 -4.92 -13.76
N GLU A 39 -7.45 -5.41 -15.00
CA GLU A 39 -8.40 -4.97 -16.03
C GLU A 39 -9.85 -5.16 -15.57
N GLY A 40 -10.12 -6.17 -14.75
CA GLY A 40 -11.44 -6.42 -14.16
C GLY A 40 -11.76 -5.60 -12.89
N VAL A 41 -10.82 -4.80 -12.37
CA VAL A 41 -10.95 -4.07 -11.08
C VAL A 41 -11.41 -4.98 -9.93
N THR A 42 -11.01 -6.25 -9.97
CA THR A 42 -11.33 -7.25 -8.95
C THR A 42 -10.25 -7.29 -7.88
N VAL A 43 -8.99 -7.20 -8.30
CA VAL A 43 -7.82 -7.15 -7.43
C VAL A 43 -7.11 -5.82 -7.58
N PHE A 44 -6.53 -5.36 -6.47
CA PHE A 44 -5.69 -4.17 -6.43
C PHE A 44 -4.38 -4.43 -5.71
N THR A 45 -3.40 -3.64 -6.10
CA THR A 45 -2.10 -3.54 -5.46
C THR A 45 -1.90 -2.09 -5.10
N PHE A 46 -1.99 -1.79 -3.81
CA PHE A 46 -1.65 -0.50 -3.25
C PHE A 46 -0.15 -0.46 -2.96
N ARG A 47 0.53 0.58 -3.42
CA ARG A 47 1.97 0.79 -3.23
C ARG A 47 2.17 2.15 -2.57
N CYS A 48 2.60 2.13 -1.32
CA CYS A 48 2.92 3.33 -0.56
C CYS A 48 4.40 3.32 -0.18
N GLN A 49 5.03 4.49 -0.20
CA GLN A 49 6.32 4.68 0.45
C GLN A 49 6.12 5.48 1.73
N VAL A 50 6.59 4.94 2.84
CA VAL A 50 6.54 5.66 4.11
C VAL A 50 7.96 6.16 4.42
N PRO A 51 8.16 7.47 4.64
CA PRO A 51 9.44 7.97 5.14
C PRO A 51 9.71 7.27 6.48
N ALA A 52 10.87 6.61 6.58
CA ALA A 52 11.26 5.94 7.81
C ALA A 52 12.02 6.95 8.67
N GLY A 53 11.48 7.33 9.83
CA GLY A 53 12.26 7.98 10.87
C GLY A 53 13.25 7.01 11.52
N PRO A 54 14.21 7.52 12.29
CA PRO A 54 15.26 6.72 12.91
C PRO A 54 14.76 5.66 13.90
N ASP A 55 13.58 5.86 14.49
CA ASP A 55 12.92 4.91 15.42
C ASP A 55 11.74 4.16 14.80
N ASP A 56 11.28 4.55 13.60
CA ASP A 56 10.14 3.88 12.95
C ASP A 56 10.52 2.46 12.50
N GLY A 57 9.67 1.50 12.86
CA GLY A 57 9.76 0.10 12.48
C GLY A 57 8.89 -0.28 11.27
N GLU A 58 8.87 -1.57 10.92
CA GLU A 58 7.96 -2.09 9.90
C GLU A 58 6.48 -1.88 10.29
N ASP A 59 6.17 -1.90 11.59
CA ASP A 59 4.83 -1.66 12.12
C ASP A 59 4.33 -0.22 11.88
N GLU A 60 5.16 0.81 12.10
CA GLU A 60 4.78 2.20 11.76
C GLU A 60 4.58 2.38 10.25
N ALA A 61 5.43 1.74 9.43
CA ALA A 61 5.25 1.77 7.99
C ALA A 61 3.93 1.09 7.57
N ALA A 62 3.60 -0.05 8.17
CA ALA A 62 2.34 -0.74 7.93
C ALA A 62 1.14 0.13 8.35
N LEU A 63 1.20 0.75 9.53
CA LEU A 63 0.18 1.67 10.04
C LEU A 63 -0.01 2.88 9.12
N GLY A 64 1.08 3.51 8.66
CA GLY A 64 1.01 4.63 7.72
C GLY A 64 0.38 4.23 6.37
N ALA A 65 0.74 3.04 5.86
CA ALA A 65 0.13 2.51 4.65
C ALA A 65 -1.35 2.13 4.85
N MET A 66 -1.72 1.61 6.02
CA MET A 66 -3.11 1.31 6.38
C MET A 66 -3.93 2.58 6.54
N ALA A 67 -3.40 3.62 7.18
CA ALA A 67 -4.07 4.91 7.31
C ALA A 67 -4.28 5.58 5.95
N ALA A 68 -3.28 5.51 5.06
CA ALA A 68 -3.42 5.96 3.68
C ALA A 68 -4.51 5.17 2.94
N LEU A 69 -4.56 3.84 3.13
CA LEU A 69 -5.58 2.97 2.54
C LEU A 69 -6.99 3.24 3.10
N GLU A 70 -7.13 3.44 4.40
CA GLU A 70 -8.40 3.80 5.06
C GLU A 70 -8.90 5.18 4.63
N ALA A 71 -8.00 6.14 4.34
CA ALA A 71 -8.38 7.45 3.83
C ALA A 71 -9.13 7.38 2.48
N TYR A 72 -8.94 6.30 1.69
CA TYR A 72 -9.73 6.06 0.49
C TYR A 72 -11.15 5.56 0.78
N GLY A 73 -11.41 5.05 2.00
CA GLY A 73 -12.74 4.67 2.47
C GLY A 73 -13.41 3.54 1.69
N GLN A 74 -12.63 2.73 0.97
CA GLN A 74 -13.17 1.70 0.08
C GLN A 74 -13.36 0.36 0.79
N PRO A 75 -14.42 -0.41 0.49
CA PRO A 75 -14.56 -1.76 0.99
C PRO A 75 -13.55 -2.68 0.28
N TYR A 76 -12.51 -3.10 1.00
CA TYR A 76 -11.48 -4.00 0.51
C TYR A 76 -11.30 -5.23 1.40
N ASP A 77 -10.72 -6.27 0.82
CA ASP A 77 -10.33 -7.51 1.47
C ASP A 77 -8.82 -7.67 1.27
N VAL A 78 -8.05 -7.52 2.35
CA VAL A 78 -6.58 -7.56 2.32
C VAL A 78 -6.13 -9.01 2.25
N LEU A 79 -5.52 -9.39 1.13
CA LEU A 79 -4.98 -10.74 0.91
C LEU A 79 -3.53 -10.84 1.41
N ARG A 80 -2.72 -9.80 1.18
CA ARG A 80 -1.31 -9.81 1.52
C ARG A 80 -0.78 -8.40 1.71
N LEU A 81 -0.19 -8.15 2.88
CA LEU A 81 0.57 -6.93 3.16
C LEU A 81 2.05 -7.28 3.20
N ALA A 82 2.85 -6.57 2.42
CA ALA A 82 4.30 -6.74 2.35
C ALA A 82 4.96 -5.39 2.61
N VAL A 83 5.60 -5.26 3.77
CA VAL A 83 6.48 -4.14 4.08
C VAL A 83 7.89 -4.52 3.66
N THR A 84 8.64 -3.55 3.14
CA THR A 84 10.04 -3.73 2.79
C THR A 84 10.79 -2.51 3.29
N ASP A 85 11.63 -2.70 4.31
CA ASP A 85 12.54 -1.65 4.74
C ASP A 85 13.72 -1.57 3.76
N MET A 86 13.83 -0.44 3.06
CA MET A 86 14.99 -0.19 2.19
C MET A 86 16.28 0.02 3.01
N ARG A 87 16.18 0.29 4.32
CA ARG A 87 17.32 0.32 5.25
C ARG A 87 17.83 -1.10 5.55
N ASP A 88 16.91 -2.07 5.68
CA ASP A 88 17.25 -3.47 5.95
C ASP A 88 17.80 -4.21 4.72
N ILE A 89 17.51 -3.70 3.50
CA ILE A 89 18.10 -4.20 2.25
C ILE A 89 19.64 -4.10 2.23
N LYS A 90 20.27 -3.37 3.15
CA LYS A 90 21.72 -3.40 3.35
C LYS A 90 22.08 -4.31 4.53
N VAL A 91 22.40 -5.55 4.20
CA VAL A 91 23.08 -6.55 5.04
C VAL A 91 22.17 -7.31 6.01
N ARG A 92 21.67 -8.47 5.55
CA ARG A 92 21.41 -9.62 6.42
C ARG A 92 22.62 -9.85 7.33
N ARG A 93 22.53 -9.49 8.60
CA ARG A 93 23.35 -10.11 9.65
C ARG A 93 22.45 -11.11 10.37
N ARG A 94 22.51 -12.36 9.91
CA ARG A 94 21.93 -13.54 10.57
C ARG A 94 22.34 -13.56 12.05
N ARG A 95 21.38 -13.72 12.95
CA ARG A 95 21.61 -14.31 14.29
C ARG A 95 21.10 -15.73 14.29
#